data_AF-A0A8X6XJP7-F1
#
_entry.id   AF-A0A8X6XJP7-F1
#
_cell.length_a   1.000
_cell.length_b   1.000
_cell.length_c   1.000
_cell.angle_alpha   90.00
_cell.angle_beta   90.00
_cell.angle_gamma   90.00
#
_symmetry.space_group_name_H-M   'P 1'
#
loop_
_entity.id
_entity.type
_entity.pdbx_description
1 polymer ?
#
loop_
_entity_poly.entity_id
_entity_poly.type
_entity_poly.pdbx_seq_one_letter_code
_entity_poly.pdbx_strand_id
1 'polypeptide(L)'
;MQYYPQEESFCRSILEDIIQDMNSRQFKKVPLIWTPLEHDGKNVKEFKKIIEQKYGIKLGGYEDLHKWSIENLCEFWTEFWDFLGIISSRRFNQVRL
;
A
#
# COMPACT_ATOMS: atom_id res chain seq x y z
N MET A 1 10.21 -33.61 -12.41
CA MET A 1 9.30 -32.49 -12.09
C MET A 1 8.76 -32.00 -13.42
N GLN A 2 7.51 -32.33 -13.78
CA GLN A 2 6.96 -31.96 -15.09
C GLN A 2 6.42 -30.53 -15.03
N TYR A 3 6.97 -29.67 -15.89
CA TYR A 3 6.49 -28.31 -16.12
C TYR A 3 5.28 -28.37 -17.06
N TYR A 4 4.13 -27.85 -16.61
CA TYR A 4 2.87 -27.87 -17.34
C TYR A 4 2.46 -26.44 -17.77
N PRO A 5 3.00 -25.95 -18.90
CA PRO A 5 2.80 -24.57 -19.37
C PRO A 5 1.33 -24.24 -19.74
N GLN A 6 0.49 -25.25 -19.96
CA GLN A 6 -0.91 -25.02 -20.34
C GLN A 6 -1.78 -24.53 -19.18
N GLU A 7 -1.46 -24.92 -17.94
CA GLU A 7 -2.16 -24.43 -16.75
C GLU A 7 -1.82 -22.96 -16.49
N GLU A 8 -0.58 -22.52 -16.79
CA GLU A 8 -0.18 -21.12 -16.66
C GLU A 8 -0.89 -20.22 -17.68
N SER A 9 -1.01 -20.66 -18.93
CA SER A 9 -1.76 -19.94 -19.96
C SER A 9 -3.25 -19.82 -19.62
N PHE A 10 -3.85 -20.87 -19.05
CA PHE A 10 -5.24 -20.85 -18.60
C PHE A 10 -5.44 -19.88 -17.42
N CYS A 11 -4.58 -19.92 -16.41
CA CYS A 11 -4.64 -18.99 -15.28
C CYS A 11 -4.44 -17.53 -15.72
N ARG A 12 -3.55 -17.26 -16.70
CA ARG A 12 -3.38 -15.92 -17.27
C ARG A 12 -4.61 -15.45 -18.03
N SER A 13 -5.26 -16.31 -18.83
CA SER A 13 -6.49 -15.91 -19.54
C SER A 13 -7.62 -15.60 -18.56
N ILE A 14 -7.77 -16.40 -17.50
CA ILE A 14 -8.75 -16.15 -16.43
C ILE A 14 -8.45 -14.83 -15.71
N LEU A 15 -7.18 -14.51 -15.44
CA LEU A 15 -6.78 -13.23 -14.84
C LEU A 15 -7.09 -12.05 -15.77
N GLU A 16 -6.80 -12.16 -17.06
CA GLU A 16 -7.11 -11.14 -18.07
C GLU A 16 -8.62 -10.91 -18.17
N ASP A 17 -9.43 -11.98 -18.21
CA ASP A 17 -10.88 -11.90 -18.25
C ASP A 17 -11.46 -11.28 -16.97
N ILE A 18 -10.92 -11.60 -15.80
CA ILE A 18 -11.32 -11.00 -14.52
C ILE A 18 -10.97 -9.51 -14.49
N ILE A 19 -9.77 -9.14 -14.94
CA ILE A 19 -9.32 -7.74 -15.01
C ILE A 19 -10.20 -6.96 -16.00
N GLN A 20 -10.52 -7.57 -17.14
CA GLN A 20 -11.40 -6.98 -18.14
C GLN A 20 -12.82 -6.78 -17.60
N ASP A 21 -13.38 -7.78 -16.89
CA ASP A 21 -14.67 -7.66 -16.21
C ASP A 21 -14.64 -6.54 -15.17
N MET A 22 -13.63 -6.53 -14.29
CA MET A 22 -13.47 -5.50 -13.26
C MET A 22 -13.37 -4.09 -13.85
N ASN A 23 -12.63 -3.92 -14.95
CA ASN A 23 -12.52 -2.64 -15.66
C ASN A 23 -13.80 -2.26 -16.42
N SER A 24 -14.59 -3.25 -16.85
CA SER A 24 -15.87 -3.02 -17.55
C SER A 24 -17.00 -2.58 -16.62
N ARG A 25 -16.88 -2.82 -15.31
CA ARG A 25 -17.88 -2.42 -14.32
C ARG A 25 -17.97 -0.90 -14.25
N GLN A 26 -19.13 -0.36 -14.65
CA GLN A 26 -19.42 1.07 -14.54
C GLN A 26 -19.73 1.44 -13.09
N PHE A 27 -18.70 1.76 -12.31
CA PHE A 27 -18.85 2.31 -10.95
C PHE A 27 -19.54 3.68 -10.91
N LYS A 28 -19.78 4.30 -12.08
CA LYS A 28 -20.51 5.58 -12.25
C LYS A 28 -21.93 5.59 -11.66
N LYS A 29 -22.57 4.43 -11.49
CA LYS A 29 -23.94 4.31 -10.97
C LYS A 29 -24.02 3.82 -9.52
N VAL A 30 -22.88 3.60 -8.87
CA VAL A 30 -22.85 3.21 -7.45
C VAL A 30 -23.08 4.48 -6.63
N PRO A 31 -24.06 4.50 -5.71
CA PRO A 31 -24.28 5.67 -4.87
C PRO A 31 -23.03 5.92 -4.02
N LEU A 32 -22.61 7.19 -3.93
CA LEU A 32 -21.52 7.60 -3.06
C LEU A 32 -21.90 7.28 -1.61
N ILE A 33 -21.23 6.28 -1.02
CA ILE A 33 -21.52 5.82 0.34
C ILE A 33 -20.93 6.79 1.37
N TRP A 34 -19.74 7.33 1.08
CA TRP A 34 -19.01 8.18 2.00
C TRP A 34 -17.93 9.00 1.29
N THR A 35 -17.53 10.13 1.87
CA THR A 35 -16.40 10.96 1.43
C THR A 35 -15.67 11.51 2.66
N PRO A 36 -14.34 11.58 2.62
CA PRO A 36 -13.56 12.11 3.73
C PRO A 36 -13.87 13.58 4.02
N LEU A 37 -13.89 13.92 5.30
CA LEU A 37 -13.86 15.28 5.81
C LEU A 37 -12.42 15.85 5.76
N GLU A 38 -12.27 17.15 5.98
CA GLU A 38 -10.97 17.83 5.87
C GLU A 38 -9.88 17.24 6.79
N HIS A 39 -10.28 16.77 7.99
CA HIS A 39 -9.36 16.19 8.96
C HIS A 39 -9.01 14.72 8.68
N ASP A 40 -9.73 14.05 7.79
CA ASP A 40 -9.46 12.66 7.45
C ASP A 40 -8.11 12.53 6.74
N GLY A 41 -7.34 11.53 7.16
CA GLY A 41 -6.00 11.27 6.62
C GLY A 41 -4.94 12.30 7.06
N LYS A 42 -5.21 13.20 8.02
CA LYS A 42 -4.20 14.14 8.54
C LYS A 42 -2.94 13.42 9.02
N ASN A 43 -3.09 12.34 9.79
CA ASN A 43 -1.95 11.56 10.31
C ASN A 43 -1.14 10.91 9.18
N VAL A 44 -1.81 10.40 8.15
CA VAL A 44 -1.14 9.81 6.98
C VAL A 44 -0.37 10.88 6.21
N LYS A 45 -0.93 12.08 6.04
CA LYS A 45 -0.23 13.22 5.41
C LYS A 45 1.01 13.64 6.20
N GLU A 46 0.91 13.65 7.53
CA GLU A 46 2.04 14.01 8.39
C GLU A 46 3.13 12.93 8.35
N PHE A 47 2.74 11.66 8.47
CA PHE A 47 3.67 10.54 8.35
C PHE A 47 4.38 10.53 7.00
N LYS A 48 3.65 10.79 5.90
CA LYS A 48 4.23 10.92 4.56
C LYS A 48 5.35 11.97 4.52
N LYS A 49 5.14 13.15 5.14
CA LYS A 49 6.16 14.22 5.18
C LYS A 49 7.41 13.78 5.93
N ILE A 50 7.26 13.02 7.01
CA ILE A 50 8.40 12.48 7.77
C ILE A 50 9.23 11.57 6.87
N ILE A 51 8.58 10.69 6.11
CA ILE A 51 9.25 9.80 5.14
C ILE A 51 9.95 10.63 4.05
N GLU A 52 9.25 11.61 3.43
CA GLU A 52 9.83 12.47 2.39
C GLU A 52 11.08 13.21 2.89
N GLN A 53 11.03 13.76 4.11
CA GLN A 53 12.15 14.46 4.72
C GLN A 53 13.32 13.54 5.06
N LYS A 54 13.04 12.37 5.65
CA LYS A 54 14.09 11.45 6.12
C LYS A 54 14.83 10.75 4.99
N TYR A 55 14.10 10.33 3.95
CA TYR A 55 14.66 9.56 2.83
C TYR A 55 14.96 10.42 1.59
N GLY A 56 14.64 11.72 1.62
CA GLY A 56 14.88 12.62 0.49
C GLY A 56 14.06 12.29 -0.75
N ILE A 57 12.88 11.69 -0.57
CA ILE A 57 11.99 11.28 -1.65
C ILE A 57 10.77 12.21 -1.75
N LYS A 58 10.06 12.15 -2.87
CA LYS A 58 8.80 12.87 -3.09
C LYS A 58 7.69 11.88 -3.41
N LEU A 59 6.63 11.90 -2.61
CA LEU A 59 5.48 11.03 -2.73
C LEU A 59 4.27 11.88 -3.16
N GLY A 60 3.75 11.64 -4.36
CA GLY A 60 2.62 12.39 -4.94
C GLY A 60 1.33 12.21 -4.17
N GLY A 61 1.07 11.01 -3.64
CA GLY A 61 -0.16 10.70 -2.91
C GLY A 61 -0.07 9.47 -2.01
N TYR A 62 -1.23 8.98 -1.58
CA TYR A 62 -1.33 7.77 -0.77
C TYR A 62 -0.80 6.54 -1.52
N GLU A 63 -1.04 6.45 -2.84
CA GLU A 63 -0.59 5.32 -3.67
C GLU A 63 0.94 5.19 -3.68
N ASP A 64 1.65 6.31 -3.78
CA ASP A 64 3.12 6.32 -3.73
C ASP A 64 3.65 5.92 -2.34
N LEU A 65 3.01 6.42 -1.27
CA LEU A 65 3.36 6.01 0.09
C LEU A 65 3.11 4.52 0.32
N HIS A 66 2.00 4.00 -0.19
CA HIS A 66 1.66 2.58 -0.12
C HIS A 66 2.68 1.73 -0.87
N LYS A 67 3.02 2.12 -2.12
CA LYS A 67 4.07 1.44 -2.89
C LYS A 67 5.40 1.44 -2.14
N TRP A 68 5.82 2.60 -1.64
CA TRP A 68 7.04 2.73 -0.85
C TRP A 68 7.02 1.84 0.41
N SER A 69 5.89 1.74 1.10
CA SER A 69 5.76 0.92 2.31
C SER A 69 5.97 -0.57 2.07
N ILE A 70 5.60 -1.07 0.89
CA ILE A 70 5.77 -2.47 0.51
C ILE A 70 7.21 -2.71 0.04
N GLU A 71 7.77 -1.78 -0.72
CA GLU A 71 9.14 -1.87 -1.23
C GLU A 71 10.20 -1.68 -0.13
N ASN A 72 9.88 -0.94 0.93
CA ASN A 72 10.79 -0.58 2.02
C ASN A 72 10.18 -0.96 3.38
N LEU A 73 9.81 -2.23 3.54
CA LEU A 73 9.01 -2.69 4.69
C LEU A 73 9.71 -2.44 6.05
N CYS A 74 11.02 -2.69 6.12
CA CYS A 74 11.79 -2.54 7.36
C CYS A 74 11.88 -1.09 7.80
N GLU A 75 12.17 -0.20 6.85
CA GLU A 75 12.19 1.25 7.01
C GLU A 75 10.81 1.74 7.43
N PHE A 76 9.76 1.33 6.71
CA PHE A 76 8.39 1.73 6.99
C PHE A 76 8.00 1.40 8.44
N TRP A 77 8.17 0.16 8.91
CA TRP A 77 7.79 -0.20 10.27
C TRP A 77 8.67 0.45 11.33
N THR A 78 9.93 0.73 11.01
CA THR A 78 10.82 1.47 11.90
C THR A 78 10.30 2.89 12.13
N GLU A 79 10.00 3.62 11.05
CA GLU A 79 9.45 4.97 11.13
C GLU A 79 8.05 4.98 11.74
N PHE A 80 7.23 3.98 11.41
CA PHE A 80 5.86 3.89 11.89
C PHE A 80 5.82 3.65 13.40
N TRP A 81 6.73 2.83 13.93
CA TRP A 81 6.90 2.63 15.37
C TRP A 81 7.20 3.95 16.09
N ASP A 82 8.11 4.75 15.53
CA ASP A 82 8.51 6.04 16.08
C ASP A 82 7.40 7.07 15.99
N PHE A 83 6.72 7.13 14.84
CA PHE A 83 5.60 8.06 14.61
C PHE A 83 4.43 7.82 15.56
N LEU A 84 4.10 6.55 15.84
CA LEU A 84 3.04 6.19 16.78
C LEU A 84 3.44 6.36 18.24
N GLY A 85 4.74 6.55 18.53
CA GLY A 85 5.25 6.64 19.90
C GLY A 85 4.99 5.37 20.71
N ILE A 86 5.15 4.19 20.09
CA ILE A 86 4.85 2.91 20.74
C ILE A 86 5.70 2.74 22.01
N ILE A 87 5.02 2.62 23.15
CA ILE A 87 5.64 2.41 24.47
C ILE A 87 5.93 0.93 24.65
N SER A 88 7.21 0.59 24.79
CA SER A 88 7.68 -0.78 25.05
C SER A 88 8.81 -0.74 26.08
N SER A 89 8.98 -1.82 26.84
CA SER A 89 10.09 -1.96 27.80
C SER A 89 11.46 -1.97 27.11
N ARG A 90 11.51 -2.37 25.83
CA ARG A 90 12.70 -2.30 24.98
C ARG A 90 12.30 -1.94 23.55
N ARG A 91 13.14 -1.17 22.88
CA ARG A 91 13.03 -0.94 21.44
C ARG A 91 13.26 -2.25 20.68
N PHE A 92 12.61 -2.41 19.53
CA PHE A 92 12.89 -3.54 18.64
C PHE A 92 14.35 -3.48 18.15
N ASN A 93 14.96 -4.66 17.97
CA ASN A 93 16.33 -4.75 17.47
C ASN A 93 16.41 -4.78 15.94
N GLN A 94 15.40 -5.38 15.29
CA GLN A 94 15.36 -5.54 13.85
C GLN A 94 13.93 -5.82 13.39
N VAL A 95 13.53 -5.19 12.29
CA VAL A 95 12.35 -5.57 11.50
C VAL A 95 12.80 -6.53 10.39
N ARG A 96 12.08 -7.64 10.16
CA ARG A 96 12.39 -8.63 9.11
C ARG A 96 11.18 -8.91 8.23
N LEU A 97 11.46 -9.19 6.96
CA LEU A 97 10.54 -9.76 5.96
C LEU A 97 10.49 -11.29 6.09
#